data_AF-A0A7V5PI61-F1
#
_entry.id   AF-A0A7V5PI61-F1
#
_cell.length_a   1.000
_cell.length_b   1.000
_cell.length_c   1.000
_cell.angle_alpha   90.00
_cell.angle_beta   90.00
_cell.angle_gamma   90.00
#
_symmetry.space_group_name_H-M   'P 1'
#
loop_
_entity.id
_entity.type
_entity.pdbx_description
1 polymer ?
#
loop_
_entity_poly.entity_id
_entity_poly.type
_entity_poly.pdbx_seq_one_letter_code
_entity_poly.pdbx_strand_id
1 'polypeptide(L)'
;RKLGYLLLWAIPLLILFIIPRVNLLAPLAWGLFGMWMLALEYADYPMGNHGLFFPQVRARVRQRRWLALGLGAGILLLSMIPLLNFLAMPVGVCAATALWVDHFSSLEAPEA
;
A
#
# COMPACT_ATOMS: atom_id res chain seq x y z
N ARG A 1 -7.15 2.70 13.53
CA ARG A 1 -7.07 3.75 12.48
C ARG A 1 -6.91 3.16 11.07
N LYS A 2 -5.94 2.27 10.83
CA LYS A 2 -5.80 1.51 9.56
C LYS A 2 -7.06 0.77 9.12
N LEU A 3 -7.65 -0.04 10.01
CA LEU A 3 -8.88 -0.80 9.73
C LEU A 3 -10.07 0.10 9.37
N GLY A 4 -10.22 1.26 10.02
CA GLY A 4 -11.27 2.23 9.70
C GLY A 4 -11.08 2.86 8.32
N TYR A 5 -9.84 3.13 7.91
CA TYR A 5 -9.54 3.59 6.55
C TYR A 5 -9.81 2.51 5.51
N LEU A 6 -9.47 1.25 5.82
CA LEU A 6 -9.78 0.10 4.98
C LEU A 6 -11.30 -0.01 4.77
N LEU A 7 -12.07 -0.05 5.86
CA LEU A 7 -13.53 -0.16 5.82
C LEU A 7 -14.17 1.02 5.06
N LEU A 8 -13.70 2.24 5.29
CA LEU A 8 -14.21 3.44 4.61
C LEU A 8 -14.12 3.35 3.09
N TRP A 9 -13.04 2.76 2.56
CA TRP A 9 -12.85 2.61 1.12
C TRP A 9 -13.41 1.29 0.58
N ALA A 10 -13.36 0.21 1.36
CA ALA A 10 -13.87 -1.09 0.96
C ALA A 10 -15.39 -1.09 0.78
N ILE A 11 -16.15 -0.40 1.65
CA ILE A 11 -17.62 -0.39 1.59
C ILE A 11 -18.15 0.22 0.27
N PRO A 12 -17.73 1.41 -0.17
CA PRO A 12 -18.11 1.95 -1.47
C PRO A 12 -17.71 1.06 -2.64
N LEU A 13 -16.52 0.45 -2.59
CA LEU A 13 -16.07 -0.47 -3.63
C LEU A 13 -16.93 -1.73 -3.68
N LEU A 14 -17.34 -2.29 -2.54
CA LEU A 14 -18.25 -3.43 -2.48
C LEU A 14 -19.63 -3.10 -3.04
N ILE A 15 -20.13 -1.89 -2.80
CA ILE A 15 -21.38 -1.41 -3.40
C ILE A 15 -21.23 -1.31 -4.93
N LEU A 16 -20.05 -0.93 -5.43
CA LEU A 16 -19.76 -0.86 -6.87
C LEU A 16 -19.90 -2.20 -7.60
N PHE A 17 -19.60 -3.31 -6.92
CA PHE A 17 -19.78 -4.67 -7.46
C PHE A 17 -21.26 -5.04 -7.68
N ILE A 18 -22.19 -4.38 -6.98
CA ILE A 18 -23.62 -4.69 -7.05
C ILE A 18 -24.29 -4.01 -8.25
N ILE A 19 -23.75 -2.88 -8.72
CA ILE A 19 -24.35 -2.07 -9.79
C ILE A 19 -24.04 -2.71 -11.17
N PRO A 20 -25.04 -3.19 -11.93
CA PRO A 20 -24.83 -3.74 -13.26
C PRO A 20 -24.18 -2.70 -14.19
N ARG A 21 -23.30 -3.14 -15.11
CA ARG A 21 -22.46 -2.31 -16.01
C ARG A 21 -21.27 -1.63 -15.33
N VAL A 22 -21.44 -1.05 -14.14
CA VAL A 22 -20.34 -0.42 -13.40
C VAL A 22 -19.40 -1.46 -12.78
N ASN A 23 -19.91 -2.65 -12.48
CA ASN A 23 -19.13 -3.80 -12.00
C ASN A 23 -17.95 -4.17 -12.93
N LEU A 24 -17.98 -3.84 -14.24
CA LEU A 24 -16.80 -4.09 -15.10
C LEU A 24 -15.55 -3.33 -14.64
N LEU A 25 -15.70 -2.18 -13.99
CA LEU A 25 -14.59 -1.39 -13.44
C LEU A 25 -14.26 -1.80 -12.00
N ALA A 26 -15.12 -2.56 -11.34
CA ALA A 26 -14.96 -2.88 -9.92
C ALA A 26 -13.71 -3.74 -9.65
N PRO A 27 -13.36 -4.78 -10.43
CA PRO A 27 -12.11 -5.53 -10.26
C PRO A 27 -10.86 -4.65 -10.40
N LEU A 28 -10.86 -3.72 -11.35
CA LEU A 28 -9.74 -2.79 -11.56
C LEU A 28 -9.58 -1.83 -10.38
N ALA A 29 -10.70 -1.24 -9.93
CA ALA A 29 -10.71 -0.37 -8.75
C ALA A 29 -10.28 -1.13 -7.49
N TRP A 30 -10.74 -2.37 -7.33
CA TRP A 30 -10.38 -3.24 -6.20
C TRP A 30 -8.90 -3.61 -6.22
N GLY A 31 -8.37 -3.98 -7.39
CA GLY A 31 -6.95 -4.25 -7.57
C GLY A 31 -6.10 -3.03 -7.20
N LEU A 32 -6.44 -1.85 -7.71
CA LEU A 32 -5.72 -0.60 -7.41
C LEU A 32 -5.78 -0.25 -5.91
N PHE A 33 -6.95 -0.43 -5.29
CA PHE A 33 -7.12 -0.24 -3.85
C PHE A 33 -6.29 -1.25 -3.05
N GLY A 34 -6.26 -2.52 -3.46
CA GLY A 34 -5.44 -3.56 -2.86
C GLY A 34 -3.95 -3.25 -2.94
N MET A 35 -3.46 -2.81 -4.11
CA MET A 35 -2.08 -2.35 -4.29
C MET A 35 -1.75 -1.20 -3.33
N TRP A 36 -2.62 -0.19 -3.27
CA TRP A 36 -2.43 0.94 -2.36
C TRP A 36 -2.40 0.53 -0.89
N MET A 37 -3.30 -0.36 -0.48
CA MET A 37 -3.37 -0.87 0.89
C MET A 37 -2.13 -1.68 1.27
N LEU A 38 -1.67 -2.57 0.38
CA LEU A 38 -0.42 -3.32 0.58
C LEU A 38 0.77 -2.37 0.69
N ALA A 39 0.85 -1.36 -0.17
CA ALA A 39 1.92 -0.37 -0.09
C ALA A 39 1.93 0.37 1.26
N LEU A 40 0.77 0.80 1.77
CA LEU A 40 0.66 1.44 3.08
C LEU A 40 0.97 0.48 4.24
N GLU A 41 0.61 -0.79 4.12
CA GLU A 41 0.87 -1.80 5.13
C GLU A 41 2.36 -2.06 5.27
N TYR A 42 3.04 -2.32 4.16
CA TYR A 42 4.47 -2.61 4.16
C TYR A 42 5.34 -1.37 4.41
N ALA A 43 4.95 -0.19 3.93
CA ALA A 43 5.67 1.06 4.21
C ALA A 43 5.59 1.49 5.68
N ASP A 44 4.57 1.03 6.42
CA ASP A 44 4.43 1.34 7.85
C ASP A 44 5.50 0.64 8.70
N TYR A 45 6.10 -0.46 8.26
CA TYR A 45 7.18 -1.14 8.99
C TYR A 45 8.44 -0.25 9.13
N PRO A 46 9.10 0.19 8.04
CA PRO A 46 10.29 1.04 8.18
C PRO A 46 9.95 2.42 8.75
N MET A 47 8.78 2.99 8.40
CA MET A 47 8.37 4.31 8.89
C MET A 47 7.99 4.28 10.37
N GLY A 48 7.35 3.21 10.83
CA GLY A 48 7.01 3.01 12.24
C GLY A 48 8.25 2.88 13.12
N ASN A 49 9.34 2.31 12.60
CA ASN A 49 10.64 2.28 13.29
C ASN A 49 11.23 3.69 13.50
N HIS A 50 10.82 4.68 12.69
CA HIS A 50 11.20 6.09 12.82
C HIS A 50 10.12 6.92 13.55
N GLY A 51 9.18 6.27 14.23
CA GLY A 51 8.15 6.94 15.05
C GLY A 51 7.01 7.58 14.25
N LEU A 52 6.91 7.32 12.94
CA LEU A 52 5.82 7.85 12.12
C LEU A 52 4.52 7.10 12.41
N PHE A 53 3.45 7.84 12.69
CA PHE A 53 2.11 7.29 12.85
C PHE A 53 1.40 7.14 11.50
N PHE A 54 0.42 6.23 11.42
CA PHE A 54 -0.32 5.95 10.18
C PHE A 54 -0.80 7.19 9.37
N PRO A 55 -1.29 8.30 9.96
CA PRO A 55 -1.64 9.49 9.20
C PRO A 55 -0.44 10.13 8.47
N GLN A 56 0.74 10.13 9.10
CA GLN A 56 2.00 10.65 8.56
C GLN A 56 2.54 9.71 7.48
N VAL A 57 2.55 8.40 7.74
CA VAL A 57 2.88 7.35 6.76
C VAL A 57 2.05 7.54 5.49
N ARG A 58 0.73 7.64 5.63
CA ARG A 58 -0.19 7.85 4.51
C ARG A 58 0.10 9.15 3.76
N ALA A 59 0.33 10.26 4.48
CA ALA A 59 0.63 11.55 3.85
C ALA A 59 1.91 11.46 3.01
N ARG A 60 2.94 10.78 3.52
CA ARG A 60 4.24 10.63 2.87
C ARG A 60 4.21 9.69 1.68
N VAL A 61 3.60 8.52 1.84
CA VAL A 61 3.38 7.55 0.75
C VAL A 61 2.57 8.20 -0.39
N ARG A 62 1.61 9.08 -0.06
CA ARG A 62 0.81 9.81 -1.06
C ARG A 62 1.62 10.81 -1.89
N GLN A 63 2.71 11.36 -1.35
CA GLN A 63 3.60 12.26 -2.12
C GLN A 63 4.26 11.53 -3.30
N ARG A 64 4.55 10.23 -3.13
CA ARG A 64 5.11 9.36 -4.18
C ARG A 64 4.20 8.18 -4.51
N ARG A 65 2.92 8.48 -4.75
CA ARG A 65 1.86 7.47 -4.98
C ARG A 65 2.19 6.43 -6.06
N TRP A 66 2.87 6.81 -7.14
CA TRP A 66 3.19 5.88 -8.23
C TRP A 66 4.24 4.86 -7.82
N LEU A 67 5.25 5.26 -7.04
CA LEU A 67 6.25 4.34 -6.47
C LEU A 67 5.61 3.40 -5.45
N ALA A 68 4.73 3.94 -4.60
CA ALA A 68 3.97 3.15 -3.64
C ALA A 68 3.08 2.11 -4.34
N LEU A 69 2.35 2.51 -5.37
CA LEU A 69 1.54 1.59 -6.18
C LEU A 69 2.40 0.51 -6.84
N GLY A 70 3.62 0.83 -7.30
CA GLY A 70 4.57 -0.15 -7.82
C GLY A 70 4.98 -1.20 -6.78
N LEU A 71 5.30 -0.78 -5.55
CA LEU A 71 5.56 -1.69 -4.42
C LEU A 71 4.36 -2.60 -4.16
N GLY A 72 3.17 -2.00 -4.02
CA GLY A 72 1.94 -2.73 -3.79
C GLY A 72 1.58 -3.70 -4.91
N ALA A 73 1.81 -3.31 -6.17
CA ALA A 73 1.62 -4.17 -7.33
C ALA A 73 2.59 -5.35 -7.35
N GLY A 74 3.87 -5.12 -7.05
CA GLY A 74 4.87 -6.19 -6.96
C GLY A 74 4.49 -7.23 -5.90
N ILE A 75 4.09 -6.78 -4.70
CA ILE A 75 3.66 -7.66 -3.62
C ILE A 75 2.37 -8.41 -4.00
N LEU A 76 1.39 -7.70 -4.57
CA LEU A 76 0.13 -8.30 -5.00
C LEU A 76 0.36 -9.42 -6.03
N LEU A 77 1.21 -9.16 -7.04
CA LEU A 77 1.57 -10.14 -8.07
C LEU A 77 2.30 -11.34 -7.46
N LEU A 78 3.22 -11.10 -6.51
CA LEU A 78 3.92 -12.17 -5.81
C LEU A 78 2.95 -13.07 -5.04
N SER A 79 1.93 -12.48 -4.41
CA SER A 79 0.90 -13.21 -3.68
C SER A 79 -0.05 -14.01 -4.59
N MET A 80 -0.16 -13.69 -5.89
CA MET A 80 -0.96 -14.49 -6.82
C MET A 80 -0.32 -15.83 -7.15
N ILE A 81 1.00 -15.98 -6.96
CA ILE A 81 1.74 -17.22 -7.22
C ILE A 81 1.90 -17.98 -5.89
N PRO A 82 1.26 -19.14 -5.68
CA PRO A 82 1.19 -19.79 -4.36
C PRO A 82 2.56 -20.06 -3.71
N LEU A 83 3.55 -20.52 -4.49
CA LEU A 83 4.89 -20.80 -3.98
C LEU A 83 5.64 -19.51 -3.61
N LEU A 84 5.49 -18.43 -4.39
CA LEU A 84 6.15 -17.16 -4.12
C LEU A 84 5.46 -16.37 -3.01
N ASN A 85 4.17 -16.63 -2.75
CA ASN A 85 3.43 -15.96 -1.69
C ASN A 85 4.05 -16.20 -0.29
N PHE A 86 4.67 -17.35 -0.05
CA PHE A 86 5.44 -17.60 1.17
C PHE A 86 6.58 -16.59 1.38
N LEU A 87 7.14 -16.05 0.29
CA LEU A 87 8.18 -15.04 0.30
C LEU A 87 7.62 -13.61 0.25
N ALA A 88 6.33 -13.42 -0.01
CA ALA A 88 5.74 -12.09 -0.17
C ALA A 88 5.89 -11.23 1.08
N MET A 89 5.76 -11.82 2.28
CA MET A 89 5.95 -11.09 3.53
C MET A 89 7.40 -10.62 3.75
N PRO A 90 8.43 -11.50 3.77
CA PRO A 90 9.80 -11.03 3.94
C PRO A 90 10.28 -10.13 2.78
N VAL A 91 9.97 -10.47 1.53
CA VAL A 91 10.35 -9.64 0.36
C VAL A 91 9.66 -8.29 0.40
N GLY A 92 8.39 -8.23 0.78
CA GLY A 92 7.65 -6.98 0.91
C GLY A 92 8.26 -6.05 1.96
N VAL A 93 8.70 -6.58 3.10
CA VAL A 93 9.37 -5.78 4.15
C VAL A 93 10.73 -5.27 3.64
N CYS A 94 11.53 -6.11 3.00
CA CYS A 94 12.80 -5.71 2.40
C CYS A 94 12.61 -4.62 1.34
N ALA A 95 11.65 -4.81 0.42
CA ALA A 95 11.35 -3.87 -0.64
C ALA A 95 10.83 -2.53 -0.09
N ALA A 96 9.96 -2.55 0.92
CA ALA A 96 9.48 -1.34 1.57
C ALA A 96 10.61 -0.58 2.30
N THR A 97 11.54 -1.32 2.92
CA THR A 97 12.70 -0.72 3.60
C THR A 97 13.67 -0.10 2.60
N ALA A 98 13.97 -0.78 1.50
CA ALA A 98 14.79 -0.22 0.42
C ALA A 98 14.12 1.03 -0.18
N LEU A 99 12.81 0.97 -0.46
CA LEU A 99 12.05 2.11 -0.97
C LEU A 99 12.03 3.27 0.03
N TRP A 100 11.99 2.98 1.33
CA TRP A 100 12.13 3.99 2.37
C TRP A 100 13.48 4.70 2.26
N VAL A 101 14.58 3.96 2.33
CA VAL A 101 15.94 4.50 2.31
C VAL A 101 16.19 5.34 1.06
N ASP A 102 15.76 4.88 -0.12
CA ASP A 102 16.07 5.53 -1.38
C ASP A 102 15.16 6.72 -1.70
N HIS A 103 13.87 6.64 -1.36
CA HIS A 103 12.85 7.56 -1.89
C HIS A 103 12.03 8.30 -0.84
N PHE A 104 11.94 7.79 0.39
CA PHE A 104 11.11 8.40 1.43
C PHE A 104 11.88 8.95 2.62
N SER A 105 13.11 8.53 2.91
CA SER A 105 13.95 9.08 3.98
C SER A 105 14.32 10.54 3.69
N SER A 106 14.68 10.87 2.46
CA SER A 106 15.07 12.22 1.99
C SER A 106 13.99 13.31 2.13
N LEU A 107 12.75 12.92 2.43
CA LEU A 107 11.67 13.84 2.75
C LEU A 107 11.67 14.21 4.25
N GLU A 108 12.58 13.67 5.07
CA GLU A 108 12.84 14.13 6.44
C GLU A 108 13.59 15.44 6.26
N ALA A 109 13.00 16.53 6.74
CA ALA A 109 13.71 17.78 6.80
C ALA A 109 15.00 17.56 7.61
N PRO A 110 16.13 18.19 7.23
CA PRO A 110 17.36 18.07 7.98
C PRO A 110 17.09 18.49 9.43
N GLU A 111 17.56 17.68 10.37
CA GLU A 111 17.61 18.06 11.78
C GLU A 111 18.30 19.44 11.87
N ALA A 112 17.57 20.41 12.42
CA ALA A 112 18.10 21.70 12.84
C ALA A 112 18.44 21.62 14.33
#